data_AF-A0A8J3VXA3-F1
#
_entry.id   AF-A0A8J3VXA3-F1
#
_cell.length_a   1.000
_cell.length_b   1.000
_cell.length_c   1.000
_cell.angle_alpha   90.00
_cell.angle_beta   90.00
_cell.angle_gamma   90.00
#
_symmetry.space_group_name_H-M   'P 1'
#
loop_
_entity.id
_entity.type
_entity.pdbx_description
1 polymer ?
#
loop_
_entity_poly.entity_id
_entity_poly.type
_entity_poly.pdbx_seq_one_letter_code
_entity_poly.pdbx_strand_id
1 'polypeptide(L)'
;MGGRPPRQLSPDKEDFVIQTATTRPAKLGQPLTRWSLRKLAAYLRKVHGRVIRIRREALRRLLARRGITFQRTKACKESPDPEREAKLDRIEEVVDRFPDRVFAFDEFGPLGIRPAAGSGWARQKHPDRVAATYHRTHGIRYFHGCYSIGDDTLWGANRRRKGAANTLKGR
;
A
#
# COMPACT_ATOMS: atom_id res chain seq x y z
N MET A 1 -33.49 27.36 27.58
CA MET A 1 -32.21 27.78 26.96
C MET A 1 -32.06 27.11 25.60
N GLY A 2 -32.66 27.69 24.55
CA GLY A 2 -32.60 27.16 23.18
C GLY A 2 -31.27 27.49 22.52
N GLY A 3 -30.29 26.59 22.63
CA GLY A 3 -29.01 26.71 21.93
C GLY A 3 -29.21 26.51 20.43
N ARG A 4 -28.89 27.54 19.64
CA ARG A 4 -28.85 27.47 18.17
C ARG A 4 -28.05 26.22 17.75
N PRO A 5 -28.62 25.31 16.95
CA PRO A 5 -27.90 24.13 16.50
C PRO A 5 -26.60 24.56 15.82
N PRO A 6 -25.47 23.84 16.01
CA PRO A 6 -24.24 24.13 15.29
C PRO A 6 -24.58 24.15 13.80
N ARG A 7 -24.16 25.19 13.07
CA ARG A 7 -24.37 25.31 11.62
C ARG A 7 -23.75 24.08 10.93
N GLN A 8 -24.55 23.07 10.68
CA GLN A 8 -24.14 21.88 9.94
C GLN A 8 -23.95 22.28 8.47
N LEU A 9 -22.91 21.74 7.83
CA LEU A 9 -22.78 21.87 6.38
C LEU A 9 -24.01 21.22 5.73
N SER A 10 -24.46 21.76 4.59
CA SER A 10 -25.47 21.06 3.79
C SER A 10 -24.89 19.72 3.30
N PRO A 11 -25.72 18.67 3.11
CA PRO A 11 -25.28 17.37 2.61
C PRO A 11 -24.40 17.47 1.35
N ASP A 12 -24.81 18.28 0.37
CA ASP A 12 -24.03 18.49 -0.87
C ASP A 12 -22.62 19.02 -0.64
N LYS A 13 -22.46 19.89 0.37
CA LYS A 13 -21.15 20.42 0.75
C LYS A 13 -20.33 19.38 1.49
N GLU A 14 -20.96 18.55 2.31
CA GLU A 14 -20.27 17.42 2.93
C GLU A 14 -19.75 16.45 1.86
N ASP A 15 -20.59 16.04 0.91
CA ASP A 15 -20.22 15.08 -0.13
C ASP A 15 -19.11 15.64 -1.03
N PHE A 16 -19.14 16.93 -1.36
CA PHE A 16 -18.04 17.57 -2.05
C PHE A 16 -16.73 17.56 -1.25
N VAL A 17 -16.79 17.79 0.07
CA VAL A 17 -15.62 17.71 0.95
C VAL A 17 -15.05 16.29 0.98
N ILE A 18 -15.92 15.28 1.04
CA ILE A 18 -15.56 13.87 1.00
C ILE A 18 -14.89 13.53 -0.33
N GLN A 19 -15.51 13.86 -1.46
CA GLN A 19 -14.96 13.64 -2.80
C GLN A 19 -13.59 14.32 -2.98
N THR A 20 -13.45 15.55 -2.48
CA THR A 20 -12.18 16.28 -2.53
C THR A 20 -11.10 15.57 -1.69
N ALA A 21 -11.47 15.08 -0.49
CA ALA A 21 -10.55 14.42 0.42
C ALA A 21 -10.02 13.08 -0.10
N THR A 22 -10.83 12.34 -0.86
CA THR A 22 -10.46 11.04 -1.47
C THR A 22 -9.75 11.20 -2.82
N THR A 23 -9.93 12.34 -3.48
CA THR A 23 -9.24 12.64 -4.74
C THR A 23 -7.78 13.03 -4.48
N ARG A 24 -6.84 12.47 -5.26
CA ARG A 24 -5.42 12.87 -5.17
C ARG A 24 -5.29 14.37 -5.47
N PRO A 25 -4.58 15.17 -4.64
CA PRO A 25 -4.47 16.61 -4.87
C PRO A 25 -3.93 16.97 -6.27
N ALA A 26 -3.03 16.15 -6.82
CA ALA A 26 -2.50 16.33 -8.17
C ALA A 26 -3.60 16.31 -9.26
N LYS A 27 -4.64 15.49 -9.12
CA LYS A 27 -5.81 15.49 -10.04
C LYS A 27 -6.62 16.78 -9.96
N LEU A 28 -6.45 17.55 -8.89
CA LEU A 28 -7.10 18.85 -8.65
C LEU A 28 -6.14 20.03 -8.89
N GLY A 29 -5.04 19.80 -9.62
CA GLY A 29 -4.04 20.81 -9.97
C GLY A 29 -3.22 21.32 -8.79
N GLN A 30 -3.23 20.62 -7.64
CA GLN A 30 -2.44 21.03 -6.47
C GLN A 30 -1.08 20.31 -6.46
N PRO A 31 0.03 21.03 -6.22
CA PRO A 31 1.38 20.46 -6.13
C PRO A 31 1.59 19.76 -4.77
N LEU A 32 0.72 18.81 -4.44
CA LEU A 32 0.68 18.09 -3.17
C LEU A 32 0.58 16.59 -3.44
N THR A 33 1.40 15.80 -2.75
CA THR A 33 1.35 14.33 -2.85
C THR A 33 0.19 13.71 -2.05
N ARG A 34 -0.31 14.42 -1.03
CA ARG A 34 -1.43 13.98 -0.17
C ARG A 34 -2.14 15.16 0.50
N TRP A 35 -3.40 14.95 0.89
CA TRP A 35 -4.13 15.87 1.75
C TRP A 35 -3.66 15.74 3.20
N SER A 36 -3.46 16.87 3.87
CA SER A 36 -3.55 16.97 5.33
C SER A 36 -4.79 17.77 5.68
N LEU A 37 -5.33 17.64 6.90
CA LEU A 37 -6.48 18.44 7.34
C LEU A 37 -6.27 19.94 7.11
N ARG A 38 -5.03 20.44 7.32
CA ARG A 38 -4.68 21.84 7.08
C ARG A 38 -4.74 22.20 5.59
N LYS A 39 -4.15 21.37 4.72
CA LYS A 39 -4.08 21.62 3.27
C LYS A 39 -5.46 21.52 2.63
N LEU A 40 -6.26 20.52 3.03
CA LEU A 40 -7.64 20.35 2.56
C LEU A 40 -8.51 21.54 2.96
N ALA A 41 -8.47 21.98 4.23
CA ALA A 41 -9.20 23.17 4.68
C ALA A 41 -8.72 24.48 4.01
N ALA A 42 -7.47 24.56 3.57
CA ALA A 42 -6.97 25.71 2.80
C ALA A 42 -7.49 25.67 1.36
N TYR A 43 -7.49 24.50 0.72
CA TYR A 43 -8.01 24.31 -0.64
C TYR A 43 -9.51 24.60 -0.72
N LEU A 44 -10.31 24.04 0.20
CA LEU A 44 -11.76 24.25 0.27
C LEU A 44 -12.17 25.72 0.44
N ARG A 45 -11.28 26.57 0.98
CA ARG A 45 -11.51 28.01 1.09
C ARG A 45 -11.24 28.79 -0.21
N LYS A 46 -10.47 28.21 -1.13
CA LYS A 46 -10.00 28.85 -2.37
C LYS A 46 -10.69 28.33 -3.63
N VAL A 47 -11.35 27.17 -3.57
CA VAL A 47 -12.09 26.62 -4.73
C VAL A 47 -13.14 27.62 -5.22
N HIS A 48 -12.96 28.07 -6.47
CA HIS A 48 -13.91 28.95 -7.15
C HIS A 48 -15.26 28.24 -7.34
N GLY A 49 -16.36 28.94 -7.06
CA GLY A 49 -17.72 28.42 -7.18
C GLY A 49 -18.31 27.77 -5.92
N ARG A 50 -17.50 27.26 -4.98
CA ARG A 50 -17.99 26.67 -3.71
C ARG A 50 -17.02 26.90 -2.54
N VAL A 51 -16.97 28.13 -2.04
CA VAL A 51 -16.14 28.49 -0.87
C VAL A 51 -16.70 27.84 0.40
N ILE A 52 -15.97 26.87 0.96
CA ILE A 52 -16.34 26.17 2.19
C ILE A 52 -15.38 26.57 3.32
N ARG A 53 -15.91 27.29 4.31
CA ARG A 53 -15.19 27.65 5.54
C ARG A 53 -15.47 26.61 6.62
N ILE A 54 -14.55 25.67 6.79
CA ILE A 54 -14.63 24.62 7.82
C ILE A 54 -13.40 24.68 8.75
N ARG A 55 -13.63 24.56 10.07
CA ARG A 55 -12.54 24.43 11.06
C ARG A 55 -11.90 23.05 10.92
N ARG A 56 -10.60 22.94 11.21
CA ARG A 56 -9.86 21.65 11.13
C ARG A 56 -10.51 20.53 11.95
N GLU A 57 -11.00 20.86 13.14
CA GLU A 57 -11.66 19.89 14.02
C GLU A 57 -13.02 19.44 13.47
N ALA A 58 -13.80 20.36 12.88
CA ALA A 58 -15.05 20.01 12.23
C ALA A 58 -14.80 19.14 10.99
N LEU A 59 -13.76 19.44 10.21
CA LEU A 59 -13.33 18.61 9.08
C LEU A 59 -12.89 17.21 9.54
N ARG A 60 -12.11 17.11 10.63
CA ARG A 60 -11.69 15.84 11.21
C ARG A 60 -12.89 14.98 11.61
N ARG A 61 -13.85 15.57 12.32
CA ARG A 61 -15.09 14.87 12.72
C ARG A 61 -15.96 14.49 11.53
N LEU A 62 -16.05 15.33 10.50
CA LEU A 62 -16.78 15.01 9.28
C LEU A 62 -16.16 13.80 8.56
N LEU A 63 -14.85 13.80 8.33
CA LEU A 63 -14.15 12.68 7.70
C LEU A 63 -14.35 11.39 8.51
N ALA A 64 -14.18 11.45 9.83
CA ALA A 64 -14.37 10.29 10.71
C ALA A 64 -15.81 9.74 10.66
N ARG A 65 -16.83 10.60 10.72
CA ARG A 65 -18.25 10.20 10.63
C ARG A 65 -18.60 9.56 9.29
N ARG A 66 -17.89 9.92 8.21
CA ARG A 66 -18.05 9.34 6.87
C ARG A 66 -17.06 8.21 6.57
N GLY A 67 -16.37 7.68 7.60
CA GLY A 67 -15.46 6.53 7.46
C GLY A 67 -14.12 6.84 6.79
N ILE A 68 -13.79 8.11 6.53
CA ILE A 68 -12.53 8.50 5.90
C ILE A 68 -11.46 8.64 6.96
N THR A 69 -10.47 7.77 6.88
CA THR A 69 -9.29 7.77 7.74
C THR A 69 -8.05 8.16 6.96
N PHE A 70 -7.05 8.69 7.67
CA PHE A 70 -5.77 9.00 7.05
C PHE A 70 -4.94 7.72 6.89
N GLN A 71 -4.78 7.26 5.66
CA GLN A 71 -4.09 6.02 5.35
C GLN A 71 -2.78 6.27 4.59
N ARG A 72 -1.80 5.37 4.79
CA ARG A 72 -0.55 5.39 4.02
C ARG A 72 -0.85 4.92 2.60
N THR A 73 -0.42 5.70 1.61
CA THR A 73 -0.46 5.26 0.20
C THR A 73 0.31 3.95 0.07
N LYS A 74 -0.36 2.90 -0.38
CA LYS A 74 0.28 1.66 -0.77
C LYS A 74 0.77 1.80 -2.20
N ALA A 75 2.01 1.42 -2.46
CA ALA A 75 2.47 1.23 -3.82
C ALA A 75 1.73 0.01 -4.38
N CYS A 76 0.95 0.23 -5.43
CA CYS A 76 0.42 -0.86 -6.25
C CYS A 76 1.30 -0.94 -7.50
N LYS A 77 1.57 -2.16 -7.96
CA LYS A 77 2.13 -2.37 -9.29
C LYS A 77 0.94 -2.47 -10.24
N GLU A 78 0.82 -1.53 -11.15
CA GLU A 78 -0.14 -1.60 -12.25
C GLU A 78 0.58 -2.23 -13.46
N SER A 79 -0.11 -3.12 -14.18
CA SER A 79 0.40 -3.69 -15.44
C SER A 79 -0.09 -2.82 -16.60
N PRO A 80 0.78 -2.38 -17.53
CA PRO A 80 0.38 -1.63 -18.73
C PRO A 80 -0.22 -2.52 -19.83
N ASP A 81 -0.39 -3.82 -19.56
CA ASP A 81 -0.89 -4.81 -20.51
C ASP A 81 -2.40 -4.62 -20.79
N PRO A 82 -2.81 -4.31 -22.04
CA PRO A 82 -4.22 -4.14 -22.38
C PRO A 82 -5.04 -5.42 -22.23
N GLU A 83 -4.40 -6.59 -22.24
CA GLU A 83 -5.06 -7.90 -22.07
C GLU A 83 -4.98 -8.42 -20.63
N ARG A 84 -4.58 -7.57 -19.68
CA ARG A 84 -4.39 -7.95 -18.27
C ARG A 84 -5.58 -8.75 -17.73
N GLU A 85 -6.80 -8.25 -17.94
CA GLU A 85 -8.00 -8.88 -17.38
C GLU A 85 -8.24 -10.26 -17.98
N ALA A 86 -8.21 -10.37 -19.31
CA ALA A 86 -8.36 -11.65 -20.01
C ALA A 86 -7.30 -12.68 -19.59
N LYS A 87 -6.06 -12.24 -19.30
CA LYS A 87 -5.00 -13.12 -18.80
C LYS A 87 -5.25 -13.58 -17.37
N LEU A 88 -5.77 -12.72 -16.50
CA LEU A 88 -6.16 -13.11 -15.15
C LEU A 88 -7.33 -14.10 -15.18
N ASP A 89 -8.36 -13.82 -15.96
CA ASP A 89 -9.51 -14.73 -16.14
C ASP A 89 -9.05 -16.11 -16.63
N ARG A 90 -8.11 -16.14 -17.59
CA ARG A 90 -7.56 -17.39 -18.10
C ARG A 90 -6.73 -18.14 -17.06
N ILE A 91 -5.96 -17.42 -16.22
CA ILE A 91 -5.22 -18.04 -15.12
C ILE A 91 -6.22 -18.66 -14.12
N GLU A 92 -7.25 -17.92 -13.72
CA GLU A 92 -8.29 -18.40 -12.79
C GLU A 92 -9.00 -19.64 -13.36
N GLU A 93 -9.43 -19.61 -14.62
CA GLU A 93 -10.05 -20.78 -15.28
C GLU A 93 -9.14 -22.02 -15.24
N VAL A 94 -7.84 -21.85 -15.53
CA VAL A 94 -6.89 -22.97 -15.58
C VAL A 94 -6.59 -23.50 -14.18
N VAL A 95 -6.48 -22.62 -13.18
CA VAL A 95 -6.30 -22.97 -11.76
C VAL A 95 -7.50 -23.79 -11.27
N ASP A 96 -8.72 -23.35 -11.56
CA ASP A 96 -9.94 -24.02 -11.09
C ASP A 96 -10.17 -25.36 -11.82
N ARG A 97 -9.91 -25.41 -13.13
CA ARG A 97 -10.22 -26.60 -13.94
C ARG A 97 -9.15 -27.69 -13.87
N PHE A 98 -7.89 -27.32 -13.67
CA PHE A 98 -6.76 -28.24 -13.70
C PHE A 98 -5.77 -28.01 -12.55
N PRO A 99 -6.22 -27.98 -11.29
CA PRO A 99 -5.36 -27.60 -10.15
C PRO A 99 -4.09 -28.49 -10.05
N ASP A 100 -4.21 -29.78 -10.34
CA ASP A 100 -3.09 -30.76 -10.33
C ASP A 100 -2.05 -30.55 -11.45
N ARG A 101 -2.27 -29.58 -12.34
CA ARG A 101 -1.37 -29.24 -13.45
C ARG A 101 -0.87 -27.80 -13.38
N VAL A 102 -1.24 -27.05 -12.34
CA VAL A 102 -0.82 -25.66 -12.17
C VAL A 102 0.32 -25.55 -11.18
N PHE A 103 1.40 -24.91 -11.63
CA PHE A 103 2.57 -24.60 -10.82
C PHE A 103 2.81 -23.10 -10.80
N ALA A 104 2.99 -22.53 -9.61
CA ALA A 104 3.38 -21.14 -9.43
C ALA A 104 4.88 -21.06 -9.08
N PHE A 105 5.61 -20.20 -9.79
CA PHE A 105 7.03 -19.97 -9.56
C PHE A 105 7.28 -18.53 -9.10
N ASP A 106 8.10 -18.36 -8.06
CA ASP A 106 8.56 -17.03 -7.64
C ASP A 106 9.99 -17.08 -7.09
N GLU A 107 10.67 -15.93 -7.13
CA GLU A 107 12.00 -15.75 -6.56
C GLU A 107 11.97 -14.71 -5.43
N PHE A 108 12.25 -15.17 -4.22
CA PHE A 108 12.38 -14.33 -3.04
C PHE A 108 13.85 -14.03 -2.74
N GLY A 109 14.25 -12.76 -2.82
CA GLY A 109 15.58 -12.34 -2.40
C GLY A 109 15.84 -10.84 -2.53
N PRO A 110 16.95 -10.35 -1.94
CA PRO A 110 18.05 -11.11 -1.34
C PRO A 110 17.78 -11.61 0.09
N LEU A 111 17.91 -12.92 0.30
CA LEU A 111 18.03 -13.55 1.60
C LEU A 111 19.42 -13.27 2.16
N GLY A 112 19.46 -12.60 3.30
CA GLY A 112 20.70 -12.40 4.04
C GLY A 112 20.39 -12.44 5.53
N ILE A 113 21.33 -12.99 6.31
CA ILE A 113 21.25 -12.95 7.77
C ILE A 113 21.40 -11.49 8.19
N ARG A 114 20.41 -10.98 8.92
CA ARG A 114 20.43 -9.64 9.48
C ARG A 114 20.28 -9.77 11.00
N PRO A 115 21.12 -9.09 11.78
CA PRO A 115 20.81 -8.88 13.19
C PRO A 115 19.43 -8.24 13.28
N ALA A 116 18.49 -8.90 13.96
CA ALA A 116 17.22 -8.31 14.31
C ALA A 116 17.43 -7.47 15.58
N ALA A 117 16.98 -6.22 15.56
CA ALA A 117 16.97 -5.44 16.79
C ALA A 117 16.01 -6.10 17.79
N GLY A 118 16.52 -6.37 19.00
CA GLY A 118 15.71 -6.84 20.12
C GLY A 118 14.92 -5.71 20.79
N SER A 119 14.23 -6.06 21.87
CA SER A 119 13.64 -5.10 22.81
C SER A 119 14.19 -5.37 24.21
N GLY A 120 14.49 -4.32 24.97
CA GLY A 120 15.09 -4.44 26.29
C GLY A 120 14.91 -3.17 27.13
N TRP A 121 15.17 -3.27 28.43
CA TRP A 121 15.14 -2.14 29.34
C TRP A 121 16.39 -1.29 29.18
N ALA A 122 16.21 0.01 28.89
CA ALA A 122 17.30 0.96 28.74
C ALA A 122 16.92 2.31 29.38
N ARG A 123 17.94 3.10 29.75
CA ARG A 123 17.72 4.43 30.33
C ARG A 123 16.99 5.35 29.33
N GLN A 124 16.11 6.21 29.81
CA GLN A 124 15.34 7.12 28.95
C GLN A 124 16.26 7.91 28.01
N LYS A 125 15.93 7.96 26.71
CA LYS A 125 16.75 8.57 25.61
C LYS A 125 18.08 7.88 25.31
N HIS A 126 18.41 6.77 25.98
CA HIS A 126 19.62 5.98 25.76
C HIS A 126 19.27 4.53 25.39
N PRO A 127 18.65 4.28 24.22
CA PRO A 127 18.38 2.92 23.77
C PRO A 127 19.67 2.18 23.43
N ASP A 128 19.69 0.87 23.66
CA ASP A 128 20.73 -0.01 23.15
C ASP A 128 20.78 0.06 21.61
N ARG A 129 22.00 0.02 21.07
CA ARG A 129 22.24 0.19 19.63
C ARG A 129 22.94 -1.03 19.07
N VAL A 130 22.35 -1.61 18.04
CA VAL A 130 22.99 -2.63 17.21
C VAL A 130 23.74 -1.94 16.08
N ALA A 131 24.98 -2.36 15.81
CA ALA A 131 25.79 -1.81 14.72
C ALA A 131 25.09 -1.98 13.36
N ALA A 132 25.05 -0.91 12.57
CA ALA A 132 24.48 -0.96 11.23
C ALA A 132 25.41 -1.72 10.27
N THR A 133 24.87 -2.71 9.56
CA THR A 133 25.61 -3.46 8.53
C THR A 133 25.59 -2.68 7.21
N TYR A 134 26.56 -1.80 6.99
CA TYR A 134 26.68 -0.99 5.76
C TYR A 134 27.17 -1.79 4.54
N HIS A 135 28.03 -2.79 4.75
CA HIS A 135 28.58 -3.63 3.68
C HIS A 135 28.10 -5.07 3.83
N ARG A 136 27.56 -5.65 2.75
CA ARG A 136 27.11 -7.05 2.70
C ARG A 136 28.10 -7.88 1.89
N THR A 137 29.13 -8.39 2.54
CA THR A 137 30.22 -9.13 1.90
C THR A 137 29.96 -10.65 1.81
N HIS A 138 29.00 -11.17 2.58
CA HIS A 138 28.74 -12.61 2.66
C HIS A 138 27.24 -12.95 2.56
N GLY A 139 26.94 -14.14 2.03
CA GLY A 139 25.68 -14.83 2.33
C GLY A 139 24.41 -14.37 1.61
N ILE A 140 24.47 -13.48 0.61
CA ILE A 140 23.28 -13.16 -0.20
C ILE A 140 22.87 -14.43 -0.98
N ARG A 141 21.64 -14.86 -0.76
CA ARG A 141 20.98 -15.96 -1.49
C ARG A 141 19.65 -15.49 -2.04
N TYR A 142 19.12 -16.25 -2.98
CA TYR A 142 17.78 -16.07 -3.54
C TYR A 142 17.07 -17.40 -3.38
N PHE A 143 15.91 -17.41 -2.75
CA PHE A 143 15.08 -18.60 -2.67
C PHE A 143 14.21 -18.64 -3.91
N HIS A 144 14.35 -19.70 -4.70
CA HIS A 144 13.49 -19.97 -5.84
C HIS A 144 12.49 -21.04 -5.43
N GLY A 145 11.20 -20.69 -5.47
CA GLY A 145 10.10 -21.56 -5.06
C GLY A 145 9.28 -22.03 -6.25
N CYS A 146 8.75 -23.24 -6.13
CA CYS A 146 7.73 -23.82 -7.01
C CYS A 146 6.62 -24.35 -6.11
N TYR A 147 5.40 -23.91 -6.33
CA TYR A 147 4.21 -24.33 -5.60
C TYR A 147 3.28 -25.09 -6.54
N SER A 148 2.96 -26.35 -6.22
CA SER A 148 1.89 -27.12 -6.88
C SER A 148 0.57 -26.74 -6.22
N ILE A 149 -0.40 -26.27 -7.02
CA ILE A 149 -1.70 -25.84 -6.49
C ILE A 149 -2.54 -27.05 -6.07
N GLY A 150 -2.62 -28.08 -6.91
CA GLY A 150 -3.41 -29.28 -6.61
C GLY A 150 -2.91 -30.07 -5.41
N ASP A 151 -1.58 -30.16 -5.24
CA ASP A 151 -0.97 -30.90 -4.13
C ASP A 151 -0.79 -30.06 -2.85
N ASP A 152 -1.13 -28.77 -2.88
CA ASP A 152 -0.88 -27.79 -1.81
C ASP A 152 0.56 -27.88 -1.23
N THR A 153 1.54 -28.01 -2.12
CA THR A 153 2.93 -28.30 -1.72
C THR A 153 3.90 -27.29 -2.32
N LEU A 154 4.77 -26.73 -1.47
CA LEU A 154 5.84 -25.80 -1.84
C LEU A 154 7.21 -26.48 -1.77
N TRP A 155 7.93 -26.47 -2.89
CA TRP A 155 9.35 -26.80 -2.95
C TRP A 155 10.18 -25.54 -3.22
N GLY A 156 11.45 -25.55 -2.82
CA GLY A 156 12.36 -24.51 -3.25
C GLY A 156 13.81 -24.77 -2.94
N ALA A 157 14.66 -23.96 -3.55
CA ALA A 157 16.11 -24.07 -3.42
C ALA A 157 16.77 -22.69 -3.24
N ASN A 158 17.77 -22.63 -2.35
CA ASN A 158 18.58 -21.44 -2.17
C ASN A 158 19.67 -21.34 -3.25
N ARG A 159 19.67 -20.26 -4.03
CA ARG A 159 20.60 -19.97 -5.11
C ARG A 159 21.53 -18.81 -4.77
N ARG A 160 22.74 -18.79 -5.34
CA ARG A 160 23.74 -17.74 -5.10
C ARG A 160 23.47 -16.46 -5.90
N ARG A 161 22.77 -16.56 -7.03
CA ARG A 161 22.48 -15.46 -7.94
C ARG A 161 21.00 -15.46 -8.28
N LYS A 162 20.45 -14.27 -8.49
CA LYS A 162 19.13 -14.04 -9.08
C LYS A 162 19.13 -14.50 -10.53
N GLY A 163 18.06 -15.14 -10.99
CA GLY A 163 17.90 -15.43 -12.40
C GLY A 163 16.77 -16.40 -12.76
N ALA A 164 16.17 -16.16 -13.92
CA ALA A 164 15.09 -16.97 -14.48
C ALA A 164 15.55 -18.33 -15.05
N ALA A 165 16.85 -18.62 -15.05
CA ALA A 165 17.41 -19.90 -15.53
C ALA A 165 16.84 -21.13 -14.80
N ASN A 166 16.22 -20.94 -13.63
CA ASN A 166 15.60 -21.99 -12.84
C ASN A 166 14.08 -22.11 -13.05
N THR A 167 13.46 -21.19 -13.79
CA THR A 167 12.01 -21.17 -14.07
C THR A 167 11.67 -21.81 -15.41
N LEU A 168 12.63 -21.88 -16.36
CA LEU A 168 12.43 -22.48 -17.67
C LEU A 168 13.60 -23.38 -18.06
N LYS A 169 13.30 -24.68 -18.22
CA LYS A 169 14.02 -25.56 -19.14
C LYS A 169 12.99 -26.30 -19.98
N GLY A 170 12.56 -25.66 -21.07
CA GLY A 170 12.03 -26.41 -22.21
C GLY A 170 13.21 -27.11 -22.87
N ARG A 171 13.07 -28.41 -23.14
CA ARG A 171 13.79 -29.04 -24.25
C ARG A 171 13.06 -28.70 -25.54
#